data_AF-A0A081NIU4-F1
#
_entry.id   AF-A0A081NIU4-F1
#
_cell.length_a   1.000
_cell.length_b   1.000
_cell.length_c   1.000
_cell.angle_alpha   90.00
_cell.angle_beta   90.00
_cell.angle_gamma   90.00
#
_symmetry.space_group_name_H-M   'P 1'
#
loop_
_entity.id
_entity.type
_entity.pdbx_description
1 polymer ?
#
loop_
_entity_poly.entity_id
_entity_poly.type
_entity_poly.pdbx_seq_one_letter_code
_entity_poly.pdbx_strand_id
1 'polypeptide(L)'
;MVDNKNDLSRFLMQSTLGASKKTIDHVYRLGKEQWLDQQLQSSVNIKEGYEFKTTEIWNFFRKKLKETHGERAINSDGNDPALPYEWYFQMGWWNQVLSASYDSDSLLRHRIAQALSEVLVVSQNSQLDLESVALANYYDIFYRHAFGSYADIFPILKTSIPIGFQDATRRQVSEAL
;
A
#
# COMPACT_ATOMS: atom_id res chain seq x y z
N MET A 1 22.16 -28.06 2.05
CA MET A 1 23.05 -27.38 1.09
C MET A 1 23.35 -26.02 1.68
N VAL A 2 24.62 -25.62 1.82
CA VAL A 2 24.93 -24.27 2.34
C VAL A 2 24.68 -23.27 1.22
N ASP A 3 23.72 -22.36 1.42
CA ASP A 3 23.37 -21.37 0.41
C ASP A 3 24.51 -20.37 0.23
N ASN A 4 24.96 -20.15 -1.01
CA ASN A 4 25.89 -19.08 -1.30
C ASN A 4 25.14 -17.74 -1.42
N LYS A 5 25.89 -16.62 -1.40
CA LYS A 5 25.29 -15.27 -1.44
C LYS A 5 24.55 -14.96 -2.75
N ASN A 6 24.90 -15.61 -3.87
CA ASN A 6 24.17 -15.43 -5.13
C ASN A 6 22.80 -16.08 -5.07
N ASP A 7 22.70 -17.27 -4.48
CA ASP A 7 21.43 -17.97 -4.29
C ASP A 7 20.51 -17.20 -3.34
N LEU A 8 21.08 -16.62 -2.28
CA LEU A 8 20.35 -15.74 -1.36
C LEU A 8 19.87 -14.46 -2.02
N SER A 9 20.69 -13.86 -2.88
CA SER A 9 20.31 -12.68 -3.66
C SER A 9 19.10 -12.98 -4.55
N ARG A 10 19.11 -14.13 -5.26
CA ARG A 10 17.97 -14.56 -6.09
C ARG A 10 16.72 -14.83 -5.25
N PHE A 11 16.87 -15.53 -4.14
CA PHE A 11 15.78 -15.80 -3.21
C PHE A 11 15.13 -14.51 -2.72
N LEU A 12 15.92 -13.56 -2.22
CA LEU A 12 15.43 -12.29 -1.72
C LEU A 12 14.79 -11.44 -2.82
N MET A 13 15.32 -11.46 -4.04
CA MET A 13 14.73 -10.74 -5.17
C MET A 13 13.36 -11.29 -5.59
N GLN A 14 13.05 -12.56 -5.25
CA GLN A 14 11.73 -13.15 -5.48
C GLN A 14 10.78 -12.93 -4.30
N SER A 15 11.30 -12.99 -3.07
CA SER A 15 10.52 -12.93 -1.84
C SER A 15 10.30 -11.50 -1.31
N THR A 16 11.00 -10.50 -1.84
CA THR A 16 10.86 -9.10 -1.46
C THR A 16 10.66 -8.21 -2.70
N LEU A 17 10.49 -6.89 -2.49
CA LEU A 17 10.46 -5.88 -3.56
C LEU A 17 11.87 -5.31 -3.86
N GLY A 18 12.91 -5.96 -3.36
CA GLY A 18 14.29 -5.49 -3.38
C GLY A 18 14.99 -5.80 -2.05
N ALA A 19 16.27 -6.13 -2.10
CA ALA A 19 17.07 -6.40 -0.92
C ALA A 19 18.42 -5.71 -1.01
N SER A 20 18.82 -5.08 0.08
CA SER A 20 20.14 -4.47 0.18
C SER A 20 21.22 -5.54 0.34
N LYS A 21 22.48 -5.19 0.04
CA LYS A 21 23.62 -6.06 0.37
C LYS A 21 23.66 -6.42 1.86
N LYS A 22 23.29 -5.47 2.73
CA LYS A 22 23.21 -5.68 4.19
C LYS A 22 22.22 -6.79 4.53
N THR A 23 21.04 -6.78 3.90
CA THR A 23 20.01 -7.81 4.05
C THR A 23 20.52 -9.16 3.55
N ILE A 24 21.15 -9.22 2.37
CA ILE A 24 21.75 -10.47 1.85
C ILE A 24 22.78 -11.04 2.83
N ASP A 25 23.68 -10.18 3.35
CA ASP A 25 24.69 -10.58 4.32
C ASP A 25 24.08 -11.01 5.66
N HIS A 26 22.96 -10.41 6.07
CA HIS A 26 22.21 -10.82 7.26
C HIS A 26 21.60 -12.21 7.09
N VAL A 27 20.86 -12.45 6.00
CA VAL A 27 20.26 -13.77 5.72
C VAL A 27 21.32 -14.85 5.52
N TYR A 28 22.48 -14.51 4.96
CA TYR A 28 23.60 -15.44 4.86
C TYR A 28 24.10 -15.94 6.22
N ARG A 29 24.09 -15.06 7.25
CA ARG A 29 24.50 -15.44 8.62
C ARG A 29 23.38 -16.14 9.39
N LEU A 30 22.13 -15.72 9.19
CA LEU A 30 20.97 -16.23 9.92
C LEU A 30 20.46 -17.57 9.36
N GLY A 31 20.50 -17.73 8.04
CA GLY A 31 19.85 -18.83 7.32
C GLY A 31 18.47 -18.43 6.78
N LYS A 32 18.11 -18.96 5.60
CA LYS A 32 16.85 -18.62 4.90
C LYS A 32 15.61 -18.96 5.71
N GLU A 33 15.58 -20.15 6.33
CA GLU A 33 14.42 -20.64 7.08
C GLU A 33 14.15 -19.76 8.29
N GLN A 34 15.18 -19.47 9.09
CA GLN A 34 15.06 -18.59 10.26
C GLN A 34 14.65 -17.16 9.86
N TRP A 35 15.20 -16.63 8.76
CA TRP A 35 14.76 -15.34 8.23
C TRP A 35 13.28 -15.38 7.81
N LEU A 36 12.86 -16.44 7.11
CA LEU A 36 11.48 -16.59 6.68
C LEU A 36 10.52 -16.65 7.87
N ASP A 37 10.87 -17.40 8.92
CA ASP A 37 10.11 -17.47 10.17
C ASP A 37 9.98 -16.08 10.83
N GLN A 38 11.07 -15.31 10.89
CA GLN A 38 11.03 -13.94 11.39
C GLN A 38 10.09 -13.04 10.58
N GLN A 39 10.14 -13.15 9.24
CA GLN A 39 9.27 -12.36 8.37
C GLN A 39 7.79 -12.72 8.55
N LEU A 40 7.47 -14.01 8.71
CA LEU A 40 6.11 -14.49 8.91
C LEU A 40 5.54 -14.12 10.29
N GLN A 41 6.40 -14.11 11.31
CA GLN A 41 6.03 -13.78 12.69
C GLN A 41 6.04 -12.28 12.98
N SER A 42 6.56 -11.45 12.05
CA SER A 42 6.65 -10.01 12.26
C SER A 42 5.27 -9.39 12.49
N SER A 43 5.16 -8.53 13.50
CA SER A 43 3.94 -7.79 13.75
C SER A 43 3.76 -6.69 12.71
N VAL A 44 2.51 -6.39 12.36
CA VAL A 44 2.19 -5.34 11.41
C VAL A 44 1.84 -4.05 12.15
N ASN A 45 2.52 -2.94 11.83
CA ASN A 45 2.16 -1.62 12.35
C ASN A 45 1.24 -0.89 11.37
N ILE A 46 -0.07 -1.11 11.48
CA ILE A 46 -1.06 -0.41 10.63
C ILE A 46 -1.20 1.07 10.99
N LYS A 47 -0.85 1.48 12.23
CA LYS A 47 -0.95 2.89 12.63
C LYS A 47 -0.03 3.79 11.83
N GLU A 48 1.03 3.21 11.28
CA GLU A 48 1.97 3.85 10.36
C GLU A 48 1.88 3.18 8.98
N GLY A 49 0.69 2.76 8.58
CA GLY A 49 0.39 2.08 7.31
C GLY A 49 0.42 3.00 6.09
N TYR A 50 -0.06 2.47 4.96
CA TYR A 50 -0.09 3.19 3.70
C TYR A 50 -1.09 4.35 3.73
N GLU A 51 -2.24 4.19 4.37
CA GLU A 51 -3.24 5.24 4.56
C GLU A 51 -2.68 6.41 5.37
N PHE A 52 -2.04 6.10 6.50
CA PHE A 52 -1.37 7.09 7.33
C PHE A 52 -0.34 7.89 6.53
N LYS A 53 0.57 7.20 5.81
CA LYS A 53 1.62 7.87 5.04
C LYS A 53 1.06 8.71 3.89
N THR A 54 0.03 8.22 3.21
CA THR A 54 -0.66 8.95 2.12
C THR A 54 -1.30 10.22 2.67
N THR A 55 -1.99 10.13 3.80
CA THR A 55 -2.61 11.27 4.48
C THR A 55 -1.57 12.29 4.95
N GLU A 56 -0.44 11.83 5.50
CA GLU A 56 0.66 12.71 5.92
C GLU A 56 1.21 13.53 4.74
N ILE A 57 1.50 12.87 3.61
CA ILE A 57 2.01 13.52 2.39
C ILE A 57 0.97 14.50 1.84
N TRP A 58 -0.29 14.09 1.73
CA TRP A 58 -1.38 14.98 1.29
C TRP A 58 -1.48 16.23 2.17
N ASN A 59 -1.51 16.06 3.50
CA ASN A 59 -1.61 17.18 4.44
C ASN A 59 -0.43 18.15 4.31
N PHE A 60 0.78 17.64 4.07
CA PHE A 60 1.95 18.47 3.82
C PHE A 60 1.78 19.36 2.58
N PHE A 61 1.34 18.79 1.46
CA PHE A 61 1.13 19.56 0.22
C PHE A 61 -0.07 20.51 0.32
N ARG A 62 -1.18 20.05 0.90
CA ARG A 62 -2.36 20.89 1.13
C ARG A 62 -2.03 22.11 1.98
N LYS A 63 -1.23 21.94 3.03
CA LYS A 63 -0.74 23.05 3.87
C LYS A 63 0.05 24.07 3.05
N LYS A 64 1.00 23.63 2.20
CA LYS A 64 1.77 24.52 1.34
C LYS A 64 0.92 25.28 0.33
N LEU A 65 -0.07 24.60 -0.28
CA LEU A 65 -1.01 25.22 -1.21
C LEU A 65 -1.85 26.29 -0.49
N LYS A 66 -2.35 25.98 0.71
CA LYS A 66 -3.07 26.94 1.56
C LYS A 66 -2.22 28.16 1.91
N GLU A 67 -0.95 27.96 2.28
CA GLU A 67 -0.03 29.05 2.63
C GLU A 67 0.28 29.96 1.44
N THR A 68 0.30 29.41 0.22
CA THR A 68 0.69 30.13 -1.00
C THR A 68 -0.50 30.81 -1.68
N HIS A 69 -1.65 30.14 -1.73
CA HIS A 69 -2.82 30.58 -2.51
C HIS A 69 -4.03 30.95 -1.64
N GLY A 70 -3.99 30.65 -0.34
CA GLY A 70 -5.10 30.86 0.58
C GLY A 70 -6.17 29.77 0.53
N GLU A 71 -6.91 29.62 1.63
CA GLU A 71 -7.97 28.59 1.79
C GLU A 71 -9.07 28.68 0.72
N ARG A 72 -9.41 29.91 0.30
CA ARG A 72 -10.47 30.15 -0.69
C ARG A 72 -10.11 29.58 -2.06
N ALA A 73 -8.86 29.74 -2.49
CA ALA A 73 -8.41 29.29 -3.80
C ALA A 73 -8.38 27.77 -3.93
N ILE A 74 -8.13 27.05 -2.83
CA ILE A 74 -7.99 25.59 -2.83
C ILE A 74 -9.29 24.81 -2.57
N ASN A 75 -10.36 25.49 -2.12
CA ASN A 75 -11.65 24.87 -1.81
C ASN A 75 -12.79 25.36 -2.73
N SER A 76 -12.46 25.76 -3.97
CA SER A 76 -13.40 26.11 -5.03
C SER A 76 -14.20 27.40 -4.79
N ASP A 77 -13.58 28.55 -5.14
CA ASP A 77 -14.25 29.83 -5.41
C ASP A 77 -14.16 30.11 -6.93
N GLY A 78 -14.71 29.19 -7.74
CA GLY A 78 -14.65 29.23 -9.21
C GLY A 78 -13.46 28.51 -9.87
N ASN A 79 -12.63 27.78 -9.08
CA ASN A 79 -11.52 26.94 -9.56
C ASN A 79 -11.72 25.47 -9.15
N ASP A 80 -10.97 24.57 -9.80
CA ASP A 80 -10.90 23.16 -9.41
C ASP A 80 -10.30 23.01 -7.99
N PRO A 81 -10.99 22.32 -7.07
CA PRO A 81 -10.49 22.15 -5.70
C PRO A 81 -9.22 21.31 -5.67
N ALA A 82 -8.37 21.57 -4.66
CA ALA A 82 -7.24 20.71 -4.37
C ALA A 82 -7.75 19.41 -3.72
N LEU A 83 -7.74 18.33 -4.50
CA LEU A 83 -8.20 17.01 -4.09
C LEU A 83 -7.01 16.05 -3.85
N PRO A 84 -7.19 15.02 -2.99
CA PRO A 84 -6.16 14.03 -2.73
C PRO A 84 -6.12 12.98 -3.84
N TYR A 85 -5.68 13.38 -5.02
CA TYR A 85 -5.51 12.51 -6.20
C TYR A 85 -4.59 11.30 -5.95
N GLU A 86 -4.75 10.25 -6.76
CA GLU A 86 -4.06 8.94 -6.71
C GLU A 86 -2.54 8.99 -6.58
N TRP A 87 -1.88 10.02 -7.11
CA TRP A 87 -0.43 10.18 -7.02
C TRP A 87 0.06 10.33 -5.58
N TYR A 88 -0.77 10.84 -4.66
CA TYR A 88 -0.43 10.85 -3.24
C TYR A 88 -0.35 9.43 -2.66
N PHE A 89 -1.23 8.52 -3.09
CA PHE A 89 -1.14 7.11 -2.72
C PHE A 89 0.13 6.49 -3.29
N GLN A 90 0.46 6.75 -4.57
CA GLN A 90 1.70 6.25 -5.17
C GLN A 90 2.95 6.74 -4.41
N MET A 91 2.98 8.03 -4.01
CA MET A 91 4.05 8.58 -3.17
C MET A 91 4.12 7.89 -1.80
N GLY A 92 2.98 7.69 -1.15
CA GLY A 92 2.90 6.98 0.13
C GLY A 92 3.39 5.54 0.00
N TRP A 93 3.00 4.86 -1.07
CA TRP A 93 3.43 3.50 -1.37
C TRP A 93 4.94 3.39 -1.56
N TRP A 94 5.52 4.24 -2.40
CA TRP A 94 6.97 4.27 -2.61
C TRP A 94 7.73 4.61 -1.33
N ASN A 95 7.23 5.57 -0.55
CA ASN A 95 7.84 5.92 0.72
C ASN A 95 7.92 4.71 1.66
N GLN A 96 6.84 3.95 1.79
CA GLN A 96 6.79 2.76 2.65
C GLN A 96 7.73 1.65 2.17
N VAL A 97 7.68 1.31 0.87
CA VAL A 97 8.48 0.22 0.31
C VAL A 97 9.98 0.53 0.37
N LEU A 98 10.37 1.75 0.01
CA LEU A 98 11.78 2.16 0.04
C LEU A 98 12.29 2.29 1.49
N SER A 99 11.46 2.72 2.43
CA SER A 99 11.84 2.78 3.85
C SER A 99 12.00 1.39 4.46
N ALA A 100 11.17 0.43 4.06
CA ALA A 100 11.26 -0.95 4.53
C ALA A 100 12.52 -1.70 4.02
N SER A 101 13.16 -1.19 2.96
CA SER A 101 14.30 -1.83 2.30
C SER A 101 15.57 -1.92 3.16
N TYR A 102 15.58 -1.26 4.33
CA TYR A 102 16.69 -1.22 5.28
C TYR A 102 16.34 -2.02 6.56
N ASP A 103 16.55 -3.33 6.54
CA ASP A 103 16.38 -4.25 7.70
C ASP A 103 14.96 -4.31 8.31
N SER A 104 13.92 -4.15 7.50
CA SER A 104 12.56 -4.39 7.98
C SER A 104 12.25 -5.89 8.11
N ASP A 105 11.57 -6.25 9.20
CA ASP A 105 10.99 -7.59 9.37
C ASP A 105 9.72 -7.80 8.50
N SER A 106 9.34 -6.81 7.68
CA SER A 106 8.13 -6.82 6.84
C SER A 106 8.40 -6.88 5.34
N LEU A 107 9.64 -7.16 4.90
CA LEU A 107 9.99 -7.23 3.47
C LEU A 107 9.12 -8.24 2.70
N LEU A 108 8.91 -9.43 3.26
CA LEU A 108 8.04 -10.44 2.66
C LEU A 108 6.57 -9.97 2.64
N ARG A 109 6.13 -9.31 3.72
CA ARG A 109 4.76 -8.80 3.85
C ARG A 109 4.44 -7.78 2.74
N HIS A 110 5.36 -6.86 2.44
CA HIS A 110 5.21 -5.91 1.35
C HIS A 110 5.08 -6.61 -0.01
N ARG A 111 5.87 -7.67 -0.26
CA ARG A 111 5.79 -8.45 -1.50
C ARG A 111 4.45 -9.17 -1.64
N ILE A 112 3.95 -9.78 -0.56
CA ILE A 112 2.65 -10.46 -0.60
C ILE A 112 1.50 -9.47 -0.75
N ALA A 113 1.54 -8.34 -0.04
CA ALA A 113 0.53 -7.28 -0.19
C ALA A 113 0.47 -6.78 -1.64
N GLN A 114 1.63 -6.62 -2.27
CA GLN A 114 1.74 -6.22 -3.67
C GLN A 114 1.14 -7.30 -4.60
N ALA A 115 1.46 -8.58 -4.39
CA ALA A 115 0.88 -9.67 -5.17
C ALA A 115 -0.65 -9.78 -4.99
N LEU A 116 -1.16 -9.59 -3.77
CA LEU A 116 -2.61 -9.57 -3.50
C LEU A 116 -3.30 -8.42 -4.23
N SER A 117 -2.65 -7.25 -4.32
CA SER A 117 -3.17 -6.08 -5.05
C SER A 117 -3.27 -6.30 -6.57
N GLU A 118 -2.43 -7.18 -7.13
CA GLU A 118 -2.48 -7.56 -8.55
C GLU A 118 -3.61 -8.58 -8.83
N VAL A 119 -4.01 -9.36 -7.84
CA VAL A 119 -5.11 -10.34 -7.96
C VAL A 119 -6.47 -9.69 -7.66
N LEU A 120 -6.53 -8.80 -6.67
CA LEU A 120 -7.75 -8.17 -6.16
C LEU A 120 -7.80 -6.69 -6.57
N VAL A 121 -7.86 -6.50 -7.89
CA VAL A 121 -7.69 -5.19 -8.53
C VAL A 121 -8.90 -4.28 -8.31
N VAL A 122 -8.63 -3.02 -7.97
CA VAL A 122 -9.57 -1.91 -8.04
C VAL A 122 -9.14 -0.95 -9.15
N SER A 123 -10.10 -0.42 -9.91
CA SER A 123 -9.79 0.51 -11.02
C SER A 123 -9.44 1.89 -10.49
N GLN A 124 -8.20 2.32 -10.75
CA GLN A 124 -7.78 3.71 -10.54
C GLN A 124 -8.32 4.65 -11.64
N ASN A 125 -8.71 4.11 -12.81
CA ASN A 125 -9.40 4.89 -13.85
C ASN A 125 -10.90 4.98 -13.57
N SER A 126 -11.25 5.59 -12.44
CA SER A 126 -12.61 5.83 -11.97
C SER A 126 -12.59 7.03 -11.04
N GLN A 127 -13.73 7.48 -10.50
CA GLN A 127 -13.78 8.57 -9.50
C GLN A 127 -12.95 8.30 -8.22
N LEU A 128 -12.40 7.10 -8.06
CA LEU A 128 -11.44 6.74 -7.02
C LEU A 128 -10.05 7.37 -7.25
N ASP A 129 -9.76 7.88 -8.45
CA ASP A 129 -8.57 8.66 -8.76
C ASP A 129 -8.46 9.90 -7.86
N LEU A 130 -9.58 10.44 -7.38
CA LEU A 130 -9.64 11.57 -6.45
C LEU A 130 -9.56 11.17 -4.97
N GLU A 131 -9.49 9.87 -4.66
CA GLU A 131 -9.63 9.30 -3.31
C GLU A 131 -8.38 8.49 -2.89
N SER A 132 -7.20 9.11 -2.94
CA SER A 132 -5.93 8.43 -2.61
C SER A 132 -5.89 7.82 -1.21
N VAL A 133 -6.52 8.46 -0.21
CA VAL A 133 -6.59 7.93 1.15
C VAL A 133 -7.42 6.64 1.17
N ALA A 134 -8.50 6.56 0.40
CA ALA A 134 -9.31 5.35 0.29
C ALA A 134 -8.54 4.24 -0.45
N LEU A 135 -7.82 4.57 -1.53
CA LEU A 135 -6.94 3.62 -2.23
C LEU A 135 -5.85 3.06 -1.29
N ALA A 136 -5.26 3.92 -0.47
CA ALA A 136 -4.25 3.53 0.51
C ALA A 136 -4.82 2.64 1.62
N ASN A 137 -6.01 2.96 2.14
CA ASN A 137 -6.73 2.13 3.11
C ASN A 137 -7.07 0.76 2.52
N TYR A 138 -7.51 0.73 1.26
CA TYR A 138 -7.77 -0.52 0.55
C TYR A 138 -6.50 -1.38 0.47
N TYR A 139 -5.35 -0.78 0.16
CA TYR A 139 -4.06 -1.48 0.16
C TYR A 139 -3.64 -1.97 1.55
N ASP A 140 -3.93 -1.21 2.61
CA ASP A 140 -3.65 -1.60 4.01
C ASP A 140 -4.37 -2.90 4.42
N ILE A 141 -5.49 -3.25 3.77
CA ILE A 141 -6.14 -4.56 3.98
C ILE A 141 -5.21 -5.69 3.55
N PHE A 142 -4.61 -5.59 2.37
CA PHE A 142 -3.66 -6.61 1.89
C PHE A 142 -2.41 -6.68 2.76
N TYR A 143 -1.91 -5.52 3.19
CA TYR A 143 -0.74 -5.46 4.06
C TYR A 143 -1.00 -6.09 5.44
N ARG A 144 -2.16 -5.79 6.04
CA ARG A 144 -2.61 -6.36 7.32
C ARG A 144 -2.78 -7.87 7.24
N HIS A 145 -3.39 -8.36 6.16
CA HIS A 145 -3.78 -9.76 6.01
C HIS A 145 -2.83 -10.60 5.15
N ALA A 146 -1.63 -10.10 4.85
CA ALA A 146 -0.67 -10.73 3.94
C ALA A 146 -0.37 -12.22 4.25
N PHE A 147 -0.34 -12.61 5.53
CA PHE A 147 -0.08 -13.99 5.97
C PHE A 147 -1.33 -14.72 6.48
N GLY A 148 -2.50 -14.12 6.30
CA GLY A 148 -3.79 -14.65 6.75
C GLY A 148 -4.50 -15.48 5.70
N SER A 149 -5.73 -15.92 6.01
CA SER A 149 -6.57 -16.62 5.05
C SER A 149 -7.21 -15.65 4.07
N TYR A 150 -7.31 -16.05 2.80
CA TYR A 150 -8.06 -15.29 1.80
C TYR A 150 -9.54 -15.07 2.21
N ALA A 151 -10.11 -16.01 2.97
CA ALA A 151 -11.47 -15.91 3.50
C ALA A 151 -11.65 -14.71 4.46
N ASP A 152 -10.56 -14.22 5.08
CA ASP A 152 -10.60 -13.07 5.98
C ASP A 152 -10.64 -11.74 5.22
N ILE A 153 -10.11 -11.72 3.99
CA ILE A 153 -9.98 -10.50 3.16
C ILE A 153 -11.32 -10.17 2.49
N PHE A 154 -11.98 -11.18 1.90
CA PHE A 154 -13.16 -10.97 1.05
C PHE A 154 -14.32 -10.22 1.73
N PRO A 155 -14.69 -10.50 3.00
CA PRO A 155 -15.74 -9.74 3.68
C PRO A 155 -15.37 -8.27 3.88
N ILE A 156 -14.10 -7.96 4.14
CA ILE A 156 -13.62 -6.61 4.39
C ILE A 156 -13.68 -5.79 3.10
N LEU A 157 -13.27 -6.37 1.97
CA LEU A 157 -13.30 -5.70 0.65
C LEU A 157 -14.72 -5.26 0.25
N LYS A 158 -15.75 -6.05 0.63
CA LYS A 158 -17.15 -5.67 0.37
C LYS A 158 -17.57 -4.41 1.12
N THR A 159 -16.91 -4.07 2.21
CA THR A 159 -17.28 -2.94 3.09
C THR A 159 -16.32 -1.76 2.99
N SER A 160 -15.10 -1.97 2.48
CA SER A 160 -14.03 -0.96 2.46
C SER A 160 -14.07 -0.04 1.24
N ILE A 161 -14.80 -0.43 0.19
CA ILE A 161 -15.09 0.46 -0.93
C ILE A 161 -16.09 1.53 -0.45
N PRO A 162 -15.79 2.84 -0.59
CA PRO A 162 -16.66 3.90 -0.08
C PRO A 162 -18.09 3.74 -0.61
N ILE A 163 -19.07 3.96 0.26
CA ILE A 163 -20.51 3.77 0.02
C ILE A 163 -20.97 4.46 -1.29
N GLY A 164 -20.36 5.60 -1.67
CA GLY A 164 -20.63 6.29 -2.93
C GLY A 164 -20.34 5.47 -4.20
N PHE A 165 -19.39 4.54 -4.16
CA PHE A 165 -19.09 3.63 -5.27
C PHE A 165 -20.08 2.46 -5.34
N GLN A 166 -20.54 1.93 -4.19
CA GLN A 166 -21.56 0.88 -4.16
C GLN A 166 -22.89 1.34 -4.79
N ASP A 167 -23.25 2.60 -4.57
CA ASP A 167 -24.44 3.20 -5.19
C ASP A 167 -24.26 3.44 -6.69
N ALA A 168 -23.05 3.79 -7.14
CA ALA A 168 -22.73 3.92 -8.57
C ALA A 168 -22.75 2.56 -9.30
N THR A 169 -22.22 1.50 -8.68
CA THR A 169 -22.25 0.15 -9.26
C THR A 169 -23.67 -0.43 -9.26
N ARG A 170 -24.48 -0.17 -8.22
CA ARG A 170 -25.90 -0.57 -8.19
C ARG A 170 -26.74 0.12 -9.27
N ARG A 171 -26.50 1.41 -9.53
CA ARG A 171 -27.19 2.13 -10.62
C ARG A 171 -26.86 1.56 -11.99
N GLN A 172 -25.60 1.27 -12.28
CA GLN A 172 -25.21 0.67 -13.56
C GLN A 172 -25.81 -0.73 -13.78
N VAL A 173 -25.98 -1.54 -12.72
CA VAL A 173 -26.61 -2.85 -12.82
C VAL A 173 -28.14 -2.75 -12.95
N SER A 174 -28.79 -1.75 -12.35
CA SER A 174 -30.23 -1.53 -12.51
C SER A 174 -30.63 -0.90 -13.86
N GLU A 175 -29.70 -0.22 -14.53
CA GLU A 175 -29.91 0.36 -15.87
C GLU A 175 -29.64 -0.66 -17.00
N ALA A 176 -29.05 -1.81 -16.67
CA ALA A 176 -28.73 -2.89 -17.60
C ALA A 176 -29.73 -4.08 -17.55
N LEU A 177 -30.81 -3.97 -16.78
CA LEU A 177 -31.93 -4.91 -16.68
C LEU A 177 -33.24 -4.20 -17.02
#